data_AF-A0A0B1SYC0-F1
#
_entry.id   AF-A0A0B1SYC0-F1
#
_cell.length_a   1.000
_cell.length_b   1.000
_cell.length_c   1.000
_cell.angle_alpha   90.00
_cell.angle_beta   90.00
_cell.angle_gamma   90.00
#
_symmetry.space_group_name_H-M   'P 1'
#
loop_
_entity.id
_entity.type
_entity.pdbx_description
1 polymer ?
#
loop_
_entity_poly.entity_id
_entity_poly.type
_entity_poly.pdbx_seq_one_letter_code
_entity_poly.pdbx_strand_id
1 'polypeptide(L)'
;MAVMQAMSLKLSLAEKEQFTKKFFVEFYGQFYNDEYLELTAKSLRASVDGRLENKVRKVERFLKPLMDLPWADQLADELGMERVICHGDLWSANLLWRENGADDVHLAAIVDFQVDNKLIL
;
A
#
# COMPACT_ATOMS: atom_id res chain seq x y z
N MET A 1 -9.49 -0.20 -8.83
CA MET A 1 -8.38 0.70 -9.21
C MET A 1 -8.81 1.65 -10.31
N ALA A 2 -9.10 1.19 -11.54
CA ALA A 2 -9.44 2.08 -12.66
C ALA A 2 -10.60 3.06 -12.39
N VAL A 3 -11.67 2.62 -11.69
CA VAL A 3 -12.79 3.51 -11.34
C VAL A 3 -12.38 4.58 -10.32
N MET A 4 -11.68 4.22 -9.24
CA MET A 4 -11.19 5.18 -8.24
C MET A 4 -10.19 6.16 -8.86
N GLN A 5 -9.27 5.64 -9.68
CA GLN A 5 -8.34 6.44 -10.46
C GLN A 5 -9.10 7.44 -11.35
N ALA A 6 -10.03 6.96 -12.19
CA ALA A 6 -10.83 7.81 -13.07
C ALA A 6 -11.69 8.83 -12.32
N MET A 7 -12.20 8.48 -11.13
CA MET A 7 -12.97 9.40 -10.29
C MET A 7 -12.07 10.45 -9.64
N SER A 8 -10.85 10.10 -9.22
CA SER A 8 -9.89 11.05 -8.65
C SER A 8 -9.42 12.10 -9.66
N LEU A 9 -9.46 11.79 -10.97
CA LEU A 9 -9.21 12.76 -12.04
C LEU A 9 -10.26 13.89 -12.10
N LYS A 10 -11.44 13.67 -11.53
CA LYS A 10 -12.49 14.69 -11.46
C LYS A 10 -12.28 15.71 -10.35
N LEU A 11 -11.35 15.45 -9.43
CA LEU A 11 -11.00 16.39 -8.36
C LEU A 11 -10.26 17.59 -8.95
N SER A 12 -10.66 18.78 -8.50
CA SER A 12 -9.94 20.02 -8.78
C SER A 12 -8.55 19.99 -8.15
N LEU A 13 -7.66 20.86 -8.63
CA LEU A 13 -6.32 21.00 -8.07
C LEU A 13 -6.37 21.36 -6.57
N ALA A 14 -7.28 22.25 -6.18
CA ALA A 14 -7.46 22.68 -4.79
C ALA A 14 -7.96 21.55 -3.88
N GLU A 15 -8.82 20.64 -4.40
CA GLU A 15 -9.20 19.44 -3.67
C GLU A 15 -8.01 18.49 -3.56
N LYS A 16 -7.27 18.28 -4.66
CA LYS A 16 -6.07 17.43 -4.67
C LYS A 16 -4.99 17.92 -3.67
N GLU A 17 -4.88 19.21 -3.44
CA GLU A 17 -3.92 19.77 -2.47
C GLU A 17 -4.29 19.50 -1.01
N GLN A 18 -5.52 19.09 -0.70
CA GLN A 18 -5.94 18.76 0.66
C GLN A 18 -5.45 17.38 1.12
N PHE A 19 -5.05 16.51 0.18
CA PHE A 19 -4.56 15.17 0.51
C PHE A 19 -3.06 15.19 0.78
N THR A 20 -2.61 14.33 1.71
CA THR A 20 -1.19 14.19 1.99
C THR A 20 -0.46 13.57 0.81
N LYS A 21 0.74 14.08 0.51
CA LYS A 21 1.70 13.48 -0.44
C LYS A 21 2.80 12.70 0.30
N LYS A 22 2.70 12.61 1.62
CA LYS A 22 3.67 11.99 2.51
C LYS A 22 3.07 10.82 3.29
N PHE A 23 2.13 10.12 2.66
CA PHE A 23 1.34 9.10 3.33
C PHE A 23 2.23 8.01 3.94
N PHE A 24 3.22 7.52 3.21
CA PHE A 24 4.08 6.46 3.69
C PHE A 24 4.86 6.91 4.92
N VAL A 25 5.47 8.09 4.89
CA VAL A 25 6.18 8.62 6.06
C VAL A 25 5.24 8.92 7.23
N GLU A 26 4.10 9.57 6.99
CA GLU A 26 3.18 10.01 8.05
C GLU A 26 2.49 8.84 8.76
N PHE A 27 2.08 7.81 8.00
CA PHE A 27 1.39 6.65 8.54
C PHE A 27 2.36 5.54 8.96
N TYR A 28 3.19 5.06 8.02
CA TYR A 28 4.08 3.92 8.27
C TYR A 28 5.34 4.27 9.06
N GLY A 29 5.78 5.53 9.06
CA GLY A 29 6.98 5.96 9.80
C GLY A 29 6.86 5.78 11.31
N GLN A 30 5.63 5.71 11.84
CA GLN A 30 5.36 5.42 13.25
C GLN A 30 5.59 3.95 13.62
N PHE A 31 5.46 3.04 12.65
CA PHE A 31 5.56 1.59 12.84
C PHE A 31 6.93 1.04 12.43
N TYR A 32 7.55 1.65 11.41
CA TYR A 32 8.76 1.13 10.79
C TYR A 32 9.96 2.03 11.10
N ASN A 33 10.75 1.60 12.07
CA ASN A 33 12.05 2.16 12.42
C ASN A 33 13.13 1.05 12.40
N ASP A 34 14.40 1.42 12.54
CA ASP A 34 15.51 0.47 12.49
C ASP A 34 15.38 -0.67 13.53
N GLU A 35 14.81 -0.39 14.71
CA GLU A 35 14.56 -1.39 15.75
C GLU A 35 13.49 -2.41 15.32
N TYR A 36 12.39 -1.94 14.74
CA TYR A 36 11.33 -2.79 14.21
C TYR A 36 11.82 -3.67 13.06
N LEU A 37 12.67 -3.12 12.18
CA LEU A 37 13.27 -3.88 11.08
C LEU A 37 14.19 -5.00 11.59
N GLU A 38 14.99 -4.73 12.63
CA GLU A 38 15.83 -5.78 13.25
C GLU A 38 14.97 -6.86 13.93
N LEU A 39 13.90 -6.46 14.62
CA LEU A 39 12.96 -7.41 15.23
C LEU A 39 12.29 -8.29 14.15
N THR A 40 11.91 -7.69 13.02
CA THR A 40 11.34 -8.40 11.87
C THR A 40 12.34 -9.40 11.30
N ALA A 41 13.59 -8.97 11.06
CA ALA A 41 14.67 -9.83 10.58
C ALA A 41 14.92 -11.02 11.53
N LYS A 42 14.96 -10.75 12.84
CA LYS A 42 15.13 -11.78 13.87
C LYS A 42 13.97 -12.78 13.88
N SER A 43 12.73 -12.30 13.76
CA SER A 43 11.53 -13.14 13.72
C SER A 43 11.52 -14.00 12.46
N LEU A 44 11.92 -13.45 11.31
CA LEU A 44 12.03 -14.19 10.05
C LEU A 44 13.08 -15.30 10.14
N ARG A 45 14.25 -15.01 10.72
CA ARG A 45 15.30 -16.02 11.00
C ARG A 45 14.80 -17.14 11.90
N ALA A 46 14.05 -16.81 12.95
CA ALA A 46 13.51 -17.79 13.89
C ALA A 46 12.37 -18.65 13.31
N SER A 47 11.70 -18.16 12.25
CA SER A 47 10.54 -18.82 11.64
C SER A 47 10.90 -19.84 10.56
N VAL A 48 12.19 -20.03 10.26
CA VAL A 48 12.65 -20.94 9.21
C VAL A 48 13.70 -21.92 9.73
N ASP A 49 13.81 -23.07 9.06
CA ASP A 49 14.91 -24.00 9.29
C ASP A 49 16.15 -23.67 8.43
N GLY A 50 17.24 -24.42 8.63
CA GLY A 50 18.50 -24.23 7.92
C GLY A 50 18.41 -24.36 6.39
N ARG A 51 17.35 -24.97 5.84
CA ARG A 51 17.18 -25.11 4.38
C ARG A 51 16.85 -23.77 3.72
N LEU A 52 16.28 -22.82 4.47
CA LEU A 52 15.87 -21.52 3.96
C LEU A 52 16.76 -20.36 4.43
N GLU A 53 17.79 -20.62 5.24
CA GLU A 53 18.65 -19.58 5.81
C GLU A 53 19.24 -18.65 4.74
N ASN A 54 19.77 -19.22 3.64
CA ASN A 54 20.32 -18.43 2.52
C ASN A 54 19.27 -17.55 1.84
N LYS A 55 18.01 -17.98 1.81
CA LYS A 55 16.90 -17.20 1.24
C LYS A 55 16.50 -16.08 2.19
N VAL A 56 16.42 -16.35 3.50
CA VAL A 56 16.15 -15.33 4.52
C VAL A 56 17.21 -14.24 4.51
N ARG A 57 18.50 -14.59 4.49
CA ARG A 57 19.59 -13.61 4.36
C ARG A 57 19.53 -12.79 3.07
N LYS A 58 18.95 -13.35 2.00
CA LYS A 58 18.69 -12.59 0.77
C LYS A 58 17.58 -11.58 0.97
N VAL A 59 16.48 -11.94 1.62
CA VAL A 59 15.35 -11.05 1.94
C VAL A 59 15.79 -9.93 2.90
N GLU A 60 16.56 -10.24 3.93
CA GLU A 60 17.05 -9.26 4.92
C GLU A 60 17.79 -8.08 4.28
N ARG A 61 18.56 -8.33 3.23
CA ARG A 61 19.27 -7.28 2.48
C ARG A 61 18.35 -6.25 1.83
N PHE A 62 17.08 -6.60 1.62
CA PHE A 62 16.09 -5.72 1.03
C PHE A 62 15.15 -5.10 2.06
N LEU A 63 15.17 -5.51 3.33
CA LEU A 63 14.22 -4.98 4.33
C LEU A 63 14.32 -3.46 4.47
N LYS A 64 15.53 -2.92 4.57
CA LYS A 64 15.72 -1.46 4.69
C LYS A 64 15.37 -0.71 3.39
N PRO A 65 15.85 -1.14 2.20
CA PRO A 65 15.41 -0.53 0.93
C PRO A 65 13.90 -0.62 0.66
N LEU A 66 13.25 -1.73 1.02
CA LEU A 66 11.80 -1.90 0.86
C LEU A 66 11.00 -0.94 1.76
N MET A 67 11.62 -0.45 2.83
CA MET A 67 11.03 0.43 3.82
C MET A 67 11.60 1.85 3.73
N ASP A 68 12.11 2.26 2.56
CA ASP A 68 12.42 3.65 2.26
C ASP A 68 11.13 4.44 2.00
N LEU A 69 10.45 4.81 3.09
CA LEU A 69 9.17 5.51 3.06
C LEU A 69 9.25 6.87 2.36
N PRO A 70 10.28 7.71 2.59
CA PRO A 70 10.42 8.97 1.86
C PRO A 70 10.57 8.79 0.35
N TRP A 71 11.28 7.73 -0.09
CA TRP A 71 11.36 7.39 -1.50
C TRP A 71 10.02 6.89 -2.04
N ALA A 72 9.32 6.03 -1.30
CA ALA A 72 7.99 5.55 -1.67
C ALA A 72 6.98 6.70 -1.87
N ASP A 73 7.03 7.73 -1.02
CA ASP A 73 6.22 8.94 -1.16
C ASP A 73 6.53 9.74 -2.44
N GLN A 74 7.76 9.67 -2.96
CA GLN A 74 8.21 10.39 -4.16
C GLN A 74 8.10 9.59 -5.45
N LEU A 75 7.87 8.28 -5.36
CA LEU A 75 7.93 7.35 -6.49
C LEU A 75 7.02 7.75 -7.66
N ALA A 76 5.82 8.28 -7.38
CA ALA A 76 4.92 8.75 -8.42
C ALA A 76 5.54 9.91 -9.24
N ASP A 77 6.23 10.84 -8.58
CA ASP A 77 6.85 11.99 -9.25
C ASP A 77 8.08 11.54 -10.05
N GLU A 78 8.90 10.63 -9.50
CA GLU A 78 10.07 10.07 -10.19
C GLU A 78 9.70 9.32 -11.48
N LEU A 79 8.57 8.60 -11.45
CA LEU A 79 8.05 7.86 -12.59
C LEU A 79 7.21 8.73 -13.55
N GLY A 80 7.01 10.01 -13.25
CA GLY A 80 6.16 10.90 -14.03
C GLY A 80 4.69 10.48 -14.06
N MET A 81 4.23 9.80 -13.00
CA MET A 81 2.86 9.33 -12.86
C MET A 81 1.97 10.41 -12.22
N GLU A 82 0.74 10.50 -12.70
CA GLU A 82 -0.27 11.32 -12.01
C GLU A 82 -0.64 10.67 -10.67
N ARG A 83 -0.58 11.45 -9.60
CA ARG A 83 -1.03 11.04 -8.25
C ARG A 83 -2.56 10.93 -8.22
N VAL A 84 -3.05 9.82 -7.69
CA VAL A 84 -4.46 9.42 -7.73
C VAL A 84 -4.84 8.71 -6.45
N ILE A 85 -6.11 8.84 -6.05
CA ILE A 85 -6.59 8.19 -4.84
C ILE A 85 -6.52 6.67 -5.01
N CYS A 86 -5.66 6.06 -4.19
CA CYS A 86 -5.49 4.62 -4.11
C CYS A 86 -6.24 4.06 -2.90
N HIS A 87 -6.70 2.81 -3.01
CA HIS A 87 -7.34 2.12 -1.88
C HIS A 87 -6.35 1.79 -0.75
N GLY A 88 -5.06 1.58 -1.08
CA GLY A 88 -4.04 1.16 -0.11
C GLY A 88 -4.01 -0.35 0.14
N ASP A 89 -5.19 -0.99 0.30
CA ASP A 89 -5.30 -2.44 0.55
C ASP A 89 -6.30 -3.13 -0.39
N LEU A 90 -6.06 -3.09 -1.71
CA LEU A 90 -7.01 -3.69 -2.65
C LEU A 90 -6.69 -5.15 -2.94
N TRP A 91 -7.53 -6.03 -2.42
CA TRP A 91 -7.50 -7.47 -2.68
C TRP A 91 -8.92 -8.06 -2.65
N SER A 92 -9.07 -9.34 -3.02
CA SER A 92 -10.39 -9.95 -3.27
C SER A 92 -11.34 -9.92 -2.07
N ALA A 93 -10.82 -9.93 -0.84
CA ALA A 93 -11.63 -9.85 0.37
C ALA A 93 -12.29 -8.47 0.56
N ASN A 94 -11.73 -7.43 -0.06
CA ASN A 94 -12.21 -6.05 0.01
C ASN A 94 -13.12 -5.68 -1.17
N LEU A 95 -13.50 -6.66 -1.99
CA LEU A 95 -14.43 -6.52 -3.11
C LEU A 95 -15.74 -7.23 -2.78
N LEU A 96 -16.84 -6.48 -2.75
CA LEU A 96 -18.18 -7.03 -2.61
C LEU A 96 -18.79 -7.22 -3.99
N TRP A 97 -19.16 -8.45 -4.29
CA TRP A 97 -19.81 -8.83 -5.54
C TRP A 97 -21.30 -9.00 -5.33
N ARG A 98 -22.11 -8.63 -6.32
CA ARG A 98 -23.53 -8.94 -6.38
C ARG A 98 -23.79 -9.89 -7.53
N GLU A 99 -24.51 -10.96 -7.22
CA GLU A 99 -24.91 -11.98 -8.17
C GLU A 99 -26.38 -11.77 -8.57
N ASN A 100 -26.63 -11.76 -9.87
CA ASN A 100 -27.95 -11.68 -10.49
C ASN A 100 -28.22 -12.94 -11.35
N GLY A 101 -27.70 -14.09 -10.93
CA GLY A 101 -27.74 -15.35 -11.67
C GLY A 101 -26.35 -15.96 -11.85
N ALA A 102 -26.28 -17.19 -12.37
CA ALA A 102 -25.04 -17.97 -12.44
C ALA A 102 -23.92 -17.29 -13.27
N ASP A 103 -24.29 -16.50 -14.28
CA ASP A 103 -23.35 -15.86 -15.21
C ASP A 103 -23.38 -14.32 -15.13
N ASP A 104 -24.15 -13.74 -14.20
CA ASP A 104 -24.25 -12.27 -14.02
C ASP A 104 -23.72 -11.88 -12.64
N VAL A 105 -22.41 -11.62 -12.59
CA VAL A 105 -21.72 -11.15 -11.39
C VAL A 105 -21.12 -9.78 -11.67
N HIS A 106 -21.46 -8.79 -10.85
CA HIS A 106 -20.93 -7.44 -10.96
C HIS A 106 -20.38 -6.94 -9.63
N LEU A 107 -19.35 -6.10 -9.71
CA LEU A 107 -18.75 -5.47 -8.54
C LEU A 107 -19.77 -4.48 -7.94
N ALA A 108 -20.22 -4.77 -6.73
CA ALA A 108 -21.22 -3.96 -6.04
C ALA A 108 -20.58 -2.86 -5.21
N ALA A 109 -19.47 -3.15 -4.53
CA ALA A 109 -18.73 -2.18 -3.73
C ALA A 109 -17.27 -2.58 -3.56
N ILE A 110 -16.44 -1.58 -3.30
CA ILE A 110 -15.10 -1.73 -2.72
C ILE A 110 -15.23 -1.23 -1.28
N VAL A 111 -14.69 -1.98 -0.32
CA VAL A 111 -14.79 -1.69 1.12
C VAL A 111 -13.41 -1.75 1.76
N ASP A 112 -13.33 -1.34 3.03
CA ASP A 112 -12.10 -1.36 3.83
C ASP A 112 -11.03 -0.36 3.37
N PHE A 113 -11.45 0.90 3.21
CA PHE A 113 -10.55 2.03 2.94
C PHE A 113 -9.76 2.47 4.18
N GLN A 114 -9.50 1.57 5.13
CA GLN A 114 -8.86 1.90 6.41
C GLN A 114 -7.38 2.22 6.21
N VAL A 115 -7.11 3.47 5.89
CA VAL A 115 -5.78 4.09 5.97
C VAL A 115 -5.97 5.50 6.52
N ASP A 116 -6.21 5.54 7.83
CA ASP A 116 -6.33 6.74 8.68
C ASP A 116 -7.50 7.70 8.31
N ASN A 117 -7.83 8.65 9.20
CA ASN A 117 -8.90 9.65 8.99
C ASN A 117 -8.58 10.67 7.87
N LYS A 118 -7.65 10.35 6.97
CA LYS A 118 -7.17 11.21 5.89
C LYS A 118 -7.13 10.40 4.59
N LEU A 119 -7.87 10.85 3.59
CA LEU A 119 -7.77 10.33 2.23
C LEU A 119 -6.36 10.62 1.66
N ILE A 120 -5.87 9.77 0.74
CA ILE A 120 -4.47 9.76 0.28
C ILE A 120 -4.42 9.90 -1.25
N LEU A 121 -3.40 10.58 -1.77
CA LEU A 121 -3.09 10.73 -3.21
C LEU A 121 -1.77 10.07 -3.62
#